data_AF-A0A926HYV5-F1
#
_entry.id   AF-A0A926HYV5-F1
#
_cell.length_a   1.000
_cell.length_b   1.000
_cell.length_c   1.000
_cell.angle_alpha   90.00
_cell.angle_beta   90.00
_cell.angle_gamma   90.00
#
_symmetry.space_group_name_H-M   'P 1'
#
loop_
_entity.id
_entity.type
_entity.pdbx_description
1 polymer ?
#
loop_
_entity_poly.entity_id
_entity_poly.type
_entity_poly.pdbx_seq_one_letter_code
_entity_poly.pdbx_strand_id
1 'polypeptide(L)'
;MSTPVLIACIVTAAVALFLAVAFIKPVKGLFLLILNSAAGWAGLYIFNKLFAFCSFAIGINIASASIAGILGLPGVALMAIVKLIYQV
;
A
#
# COMPACT_ATOMS: atom_id res chain seq x y z
N MET A 1 1.46 46.08 21.08
CA MET A 1 1.83 44.65 21.26
C MET A 1 3.31 44.58 21.53
N SER A 2 3.71 43.99 22.64
CA SER A 2 5.13 43.81 23.00
C SER A 2 5.79 42.92 21.95
N THR A 3 6.96 43.32 21.44
CA THR A 3 7.79 42.54 20.51
C THR A 3 7.95 41.05 20.86
N PRO A 4 8.06 40.61 22.13
CA PRO A 4 8.13 39.18 22.46
C PRO A 4 6.84 38.40 22.15
N VAL A 5 5.67 39.03 22.26
CA VAL A 5 4.38 38.37 22.01
C VAL A 5 4.22 38.07 20.51
N LEU A 6 4.67 39.00 19.65
CA LEU A 6 4.64 38.81 18.21
C LEU A 6 5.53 37.65 17.78
N ILE A 7 6.75 37.56 18.35
CA ILE A 7 7.69 36.48 18.07
C ILE A 7 7.13 35.14 18.53
N ALA A 8 6.54 35.07 19.73
CA ALA A 8 5.91 33.86 20.25
C ALA A 8 4.78 33.37 19.32
N CYS A 9 3.89 34.26 18.88
CA CYS A 9 2.82 33.91 17.94
C CYS A 9 3.35 33.35 16.61
N ILE A 10 4.40 33.97 16.05
CA ILE A 10 5.01 33.51 14.78
C ILE A 10 5.65 32.14 14.95
N VAL A 11 6.39 31.92 16.04
CA VAL A 11 7.05 30.64 16.32
C VAL A 11 6.02 29.53 16.56
N THR A 12 4.98 29.79 17.35
CA THR A 12 3.91 28.82 17.59
C THR A 12 3.16 28.48 16.31
N ALA A 13 2.85 29.46 15.47
CA ALA A 13 2.21 29.23 14.17
C ALA A 13 3.08 28.42 13.22
N ALA A 14 4.39 28.69 13.16
CA ALA A 14 5.33 27.95 12.33
C ALA A 14 5.46 26.48 12.75
N VAL A 15 5.53 26.21 14.06
CA VAL A 15 5.59 24.85 14.60
C VAL A 15 4.29 24.09 14.32
N ALA A 16 3.13 24.73 14.50
CA ALA A 16 1.84 24.12 14.20
C ALA A 16 1.70 23.73 12.71
N LEU A 17 2.13 24.61 11.80
CA LEU A 17 2.16 24.33 10.36
C LEU A 17 3.10 23.18 10.01
N PHE A 18 4.28 23.12 10.63
CA PHE A 18 5.24 22.05 10.39
C PHE A 18 4.69 20.69 10.81
N LEU A 19 4.05 20.59 11.98
CA LEU A 19 3.40 19.36 12.43
C LEU A 19 2.24 18.95 11.51
N ALA A 20 1.42 19.90 11.06
CA ALA A 20 0.31 19.62 10.15
C ALA A 20 0.80 19.04 8.81
N VAL A 21 1.83 19.64 8.21
CA VAL A 21 2.39 19.16 6.94
C VAL A 21 3.09 17.82 7.10
N ALA A 22 3.77 17.59 8.24
CA ALA A 22 4.42 16.33 8.56
C ALA A 22 3.42 15.17 8.69
N PHE A 23 2.19 15.42 9.14
CA PHE A 23 1.13 14.41 9.26
C PHE A 23 0.36 14.15 7.94
N ILE A 24 0.21 15.15 7.07
CA ILE A 24 -0.51 14.98 5.79
C ILE A 24 0.24 14.05 4.83
N LYS A 25 1.57 14.15 4.78
CA LYS A 25 2.44 13.32 3.91
C LYS A 25 2.28 11.80 4.14
N PRO A 26 2.37 11.26 5.38
CA PRO A 26 2.23 9.83 5.63
C PRO A 26 0.80 9.32 5.43
N VAL A 27 -0.23 10.12 5.74
CA VAL A 27 -1.64 9.73 5.53
C VAL A 27 -1.94 9.51 4.05
N LYS A 28 -1.42 10.37 3.17
CA LYS A 28 -1.56 10.20 1.72
C LYS A 28 -0.84 8.94 1.21
N GLY A 29 0.32 8.62 1.78
CA GLY A 29 1.06 7.39 1.49
C GLY A 29 0.30 6.13 1.91
N LEU A 30 -0.27 6.12 3.11
CA LEU A 30 -1.10 5.01 3.61
C LEU A 30 -2.32 4.76 2.73
N PHE A 31 -3.00 5.82 2.29
CA PHE A 31 -4.17 5.68 1.43
C PHE A 31 -3.81 5.07 0.06
N LEU A 32 -2.68 5.49 -0.53
CA LEU A 32 -2.17 4.91 -1.77
C LEU A 32 -1.75 3.44 -1.58
N LEU A 33 -1.13 3.10 -0.45
CA LEU A 33 -0.75 1.73 -0.10
C LEU A 33 -1.97 0.81 0.01
N ILE A 34 -3.02 1.27 0.69
CA ILE A 34 -4.28 0.52 0.86
C ILE A 34 -4.94 0.30 -0.49
N LEU A 35 -5.02 1.32 -1.35
CA LEU A 35 -5.57 1.20 -2.71
C LEU A 35 -4.78 0.22 -3.57
N ASN A 36 -3.44 0.30 -3.56
CA ASN A 36 -2.59 -0.64 -4.28
C ASN A 36 -2.69 -2.07 -3.74
N SER A 37 -2.87 -2.22 -2.42
CA SER A 37 -3.09 -3.53 -1.80
C SER A 37 -4.43 -4.13 -2.18
N ALA A 38 -5.49 -3.32 -2.19
CA ALA A 38 -6.81 -3.73 -2.63
C ALA A 38 -6.80 -4.13 -4.11
N ALA A 39 -6.09 -3.39 -4.96
CA ALA A 39 -5.92 -3.73 -6.38
C ALA A 39 -5.13 -5.04 -6.57
N GLY A 40 -4.07 -5.26 -5.79
CA GLY A 40 -3.31 -6.52 -5.79
C GLY A 40 -4.16 -7.72 -5.36
N TRP A 41 -4.98 -7.57 -4.32
CA TRP A 41 -5.95 -8.57 -3.88
C TRP A 41 -7.02 -8.86 -4.93
N ALA A 42 -7.62 -7.82 -5.51
CA ALA A 42 -8.62 -7.96 -6.55
C ALA A 42 -8.04 -8.65 -7.80
N GLY A 43 -6.82 -8.30 -8.18
CA GLY A 43 -6.08 -8.94 -9.25
C GLY A 43 -5.86 -10.43 -8.99
N LEU A 44 -5.39 -10.80 -7.79
CA LEU A 44 -5.19 -12.21 -7.42
C LEU A 44 -6.52 -12.98 -7.40
N TYR A 45 -7.61 -12.37 -6.93
CA TYR A 45 -8.95 -12.98 -6.94
C TYR A 45 -9.45 -13.28 -8.35
N ILE A 46 -9.35 -12.30 -9.26
CA ILE A 46 -9.76 -12.46 -10.67
C ILE A 46 -8.88 -13.48 -11.38
N PHE A 47 -7.55 -13.40 -11.17
CA PHE A 47 -6.60 -14.34 -11.74
C PHE A 47 -6.88 -15.76 -11.28
N ASN A 48 -7.15 -15.98 -9.98
CA ASN A 48 -7.46 -17.31 -9.47
C ASN A 48 -8.79 -17.85 -10.03
N LYS A 49 -9.78 -16.99 -10.30
CA LYS A 49 -11.03 -17.38 -10.98
C LYS A 49 -10.82 -17.77 -12.44
N LEU A 50 -9.99 -17.04 -13.17
CA LEU A 50 -9.68 -17.32 -14.59
C LEU A 50 -8.83 -18.58 -14.76
N PHE A 51 -7.86 -18.79 -13.88
CA PHE A 51 -6.93 -19.92 -13.92
C PHE A 51 -7.39 -21.16 -13.15
N ALA A 52 -8.58 -21.12 -12.53
CA ALA A 52 -9.21 -22.27 -11.89
C ALA A 52 -9.36 -23.48 -12.83
N PHE A 53 -9.58 -23.23 -14.13
CA PHE A 53 -9.71 -24.28 -15.15
C PHE A 53 -8.38 -24.93 -15.56
N CYS A 54 -7.24 -24.32 -15.24
CA CYS A 54 -5.91 -24.76 -15.70
C CYS A 54 -5.12 -25.52 -14.61
N SER A 55 -5.73 -25.82 -13.45
CA SER A 55 -5.03 -26.32 -12.23
C SER A 55 -3.89 -25.41 -11.74
N PHE A 56 -3.70 -24.26 -12.38
CA PHE A 56 -2.76 -23.20 -12.04
C PHE A 56 -3.35 -22.25 -10.98
N ALA A 57 -4.18 -22.78 -10.08
CA ALA A 57 -4.73 -22.02 -8.96
C ALA A 57 -3.59 -21.70 -7.99
N ILE A 58 -3.07 -20.47 -8.02
CA ILE A 58 -2.26 -19.95 -6.92
C ILE A 58 -3.22 -19.94 -5.73
N GLY A 59 -3.04 -20.88 -4.80
CA GLY A 59 -3.93 -20.98 -3.64
C GLY A 59 -4.02 -19.61 -2.96
N ILE A 60 -5.23 -19.08 -2.81
CA ILE A 60 -5.46 -17.88 -2.01
C ILE A 60 -5.25 -18.31 -0.56
N ASN A 61 -4.05 -18.06 -0.06
CA ASN A 61 -3.63 -18.25 1.32
C ASN A 61 -3.24 -16.87 1.85
N ILE A 62 -3.28 -16.68 3.16
CA ILE A 62 -2.85 -15.44 3.83
C ILE A 62 -1.46 -15.00 3.37
N ALA A 63 -0.55 -15.95 3.11
CA ALA A 63 0.78 -15.66 2.56
C ALA A 63 0.74 -15.09 1.12
N SER A 64 -0.08 -15.65 0.22
CA SER A 64 -0.17 -15.15 -1.15
C SER A 64 -0.96 -13.84 -1.25
N ALA A 65 -2.00 -13.70 -0.44
CA ALA A 65 -2.75 -12.46 -0.28
C ALA A 65 -1.91 -11.31 0.29
N SER A 66 -1.03 -11.57 1.27
CA SER A 66 -0.19 -10.54 1.86
C SER A 66 0.92 -10.07 0.92
N ILE A 67 1.60 -10.98 0.23
CA ILE A 67 2.64 -10.62 -0.75
C ILE A 67 2.02 -9.90 -1.97
N ALA A 68 0.88 -10.36 -2.49
CA ALA A 68 0.16 -9.67 -3.57
C ALA A 68 -0.45 -8.34 -3.13
N GLY A 69 -0.86 -8.20 -1.87
CA GLY A 69 -1.31 -6.91 -1.31
C GLY A 69 -0.16 -5.92 -1.17
N ILE A 70 0.94 -6.31 -0.52
CA ILE A 70 2.05 -5.39 -0.26
C ILE A 70 2.79 -5.00 -1.55
N LEU A 71 3.01 -5.95 -2.46
CA LEU A 71 3.64 -5.66 -3.74
C LEU A 71 2.65 -5.16 -4.80
N GLY A 72 1.34 -5.41 -4.68
CA GLY A 72 0.34 -5.08 -5.69
C GLY A 72 0.44 -5.98 -6.93
N LEU A 73 0.21 -5.39 -8.12
CA LEU A 73 0.32 -6.06 -9.42
C LEU A 73 1.64 -6.85 -9.63
N PRO A 74 2.84 -6.31 -9.30
CA PRO A 74 4.09 -7.07 -9.45
C PRO A 74 4.17 -8.27 -8.48
N GLY A 75 3.47 -8.24 -7.34
CA GLY A 75 3.40 -9.38 -6.42
C GLY A 75 2.64 -10.57 -7.01
N VAL A 76 1.55 -10.28 -7.74
CA VAL A 76 0.79 -11.29 -8.50
C VAL A 76 1.64 -11.87 -9.63
N ALA A 77 2.36 -11.02 -10.37
CA ALA A 77 3.27 -11.46 -11.43
C ALA A 77 4.41 -12.35 -10.90
N LEU A 78 5.01 -11.99 -9.76
CA LEU A 78 6.06 -12.80 -9.13
C LEU A 78 5.56 -14.19 -8.75
N MET A 79 4.37 -14.30 -8.17
CA MET A 79 3.80 -15.61 -7.82
C MET A 79 3.48 -16.47 -9.03
N ALA A 80 2.96 -15.85 -10.09
CA ALA A 80 2.72 -16.55 -11.35
C ALA A 80 4.04 -17.12 -11.91
N ILE A 81 5.12 -16.34 -11.90
CA ILE A 81 6.45 -16.77 -12.35
C ILE A 81 7.01 -17.87 -11.45
N VAL A 82 6.93 -17.72 -10.11
CA VAL A 82 7.41 -18.73 -9.17
C VAL A 82 6.68 -20.05 -9.35
N LYS A 83 5.35 -20.04 -9.51
CA LYS A 83 4.58 -21.27 -9.75
C LYS A 83 4.90 -21.89 -11.11
N LEU A 84 5.17 -21.08 -12.13
CA LEU A 84 5.58 -21.55 -13.46
C LEU A 84 6.95 -22.23 -13.42
N ILE A 85 7.90 -21.71 -12.62
CA ILE A 85 9.23 -22.29 -12.42
C ILE A 85 9.18 -23.54 -11.54
N TYR A 86 8.36 -23.54 -10.48
CA TYR A 86 8.39 -24.62 -9.47
C TYR A 86 7.47 -25.81 -9.76
N GLN A 87 6.56 -25.78 -10.75
CA GLN A 87 5.72 -26.92 -11.20
C GLN A 87 5.30 -27.91 -10.06
N VAL A 88 4.78 -27.37 -8.94
CA VAL A 88 4.16 -28.12 -7.83
C VAL A 88 2.78 -27.54 -7.56
#